data_AF-A0A2D1SP32-F1
#
_entry.id   AF-A0A2D1SP32-F1
#
_cell.length_a   1.000
_cell.length_b   1.000
_cell.length_c   1.000
_cell.angle_alpha   90.00
_cell.angle_beta   90.00
_cell.angle_gamma   90.00
#
_symmetry.space_group_name_H-M   'P 1'
#
loop_
_entity.id
_entity.type
_entity.pdbx_description
1 polymer ?
#
loop_
_entity_poly.entity_id
_entity_poly.type
_entity_poly.pdbx_seq_one_letter_code
_entity_poly.pdbx_strand_id
1 'polypeptide(L)'
;MSTPFIAKSLERQHLKSARKYPLLISDINIELNKIHQQITDQIEHSKYEAATAFIDQYIAHTSIWQLKFVCNFENPEVVLMQIFHLDYIFNNEPSDHFSTERELLNVQWEKFLNVTLYTEEKIEHRKQKMLHYIQNY
;
A
#
# COMPACT_ATOMS: atom_id res chain seq x y z
N MET A 1 -3.31 43.03 -21.59
CA MET A 1 -4.37 42.09 -21.15
C MET A 1 -4.06 40.73 -21.77
N SER A 2 -3.48 39.81 -21.00
CA SER A 2 -2.96 38.52 -21.50
C SER A 2 -3.11 37.44 -20.42
N THR A 3 -4.33 37.15 -19.99
CA THR A 3 -4.61 36.30 -18.81
C THR A 3 -5.43 35.02 -19.04
N PRO A 4 -6.20 34.80 -20.13
CA PRO A 4 -7.04 33.59 -20.20
C PRO A 4 -6.32 32.33 -20.70
N PHE A 5 -5.24 32.47 -21.47
CA PHE A 5 -4.54 31.31 -22.07
C PHE A 5 -3.58 30.63 -21.07
N ILE A 6 -2.92 31.42 -20.23
CA ILE A 6 -1.98 30.93 -19.20
C ILE A 6 -2.76 30.19 -18.09
N ALA A 7 -3.90 30.74 -17.64
CA ALA A 7 -4.75 30.10 -16.64
C ALA A 7 -5.30 28.74 -17.11
N LYS A 8 -5.77 28.65 -18.37
CA LYS A 8 -6.24 27.38 -18.97
C LYS A 8 -5.13 26.34 -19.14
N SER A 9 -3.88 26.76 -19.36
CA SER A 9 -2.74 25.84 -19.43
C SER A 9 -2.38 25.29 -18.04
N LEU A 10 -2.39 26.14 -17.02
CA LEU A 10 -2.13 25.73 -15.64
C LEU A 10 -3.20 24.74 -15.14
N GLU A 11 -4.48 25.06 -15.32
CA GLU A 11 -5.59 24.16 -14.95
C GLU A 11 -5.48 22.80 -15.63
N ARG A 12 -5.15 22.75 -16.92
CA ARG A 12 -4.95 21.48 -17.66
C ARG A 12 -3.75 20.70 -17.14
N GLN A 13 -2.66 21.36 -16.74
CA GLN A 13 -1.50 20.71 -16.13
C GLN A 13 -1.83 20.17 -14.73
N HIS A 14 -2.53 20.95 -13.91
CA HIS A 14 -3.02 20.51 -12.60
C HIS A 14 -3.98 19.32 -12.73
N LEU A 15 -4.92 19.35 -13.68
CA LEU A 15 -5.85 18.22 -13.93
C LEU A 15 -5.12 16.96 -14.43
N LYS A 16 -4.08 17.10 -15.27
CA LYS A 16 -3.25 15.97 -15.70
C LYS A 16 -2.46 15.35 -14.56
N SER A 17 -1.88 16.19 -13.69
CA SER A 17 -1.14 15.74 -12.51
C SER A 17 -2.06 15.10 -11.47
N ALA A 18 -3.23 15.70 -11.21
CA ALA A 18 -4.22 15.20 -10.26
C ALA A 18 -4.81 13.83 -10.66
N ARG A 19 -4.93 13.53 -11.95
CA ARG A 19 -5.34 12.20 -12.43
C ARG A 19 -4.23 11.16 -12.36
N LYS A 20 -2.96 11.60 -12.41
CA LYS A 20 -1.81 10.70 -12.40
C LYS A 20 -1.59 10.06 -11.04
N TYR A 21 -1.83 10.80 -9.95
CA TYR A 21 -1.60 10.29 -8.60
C TYR A 21 -2.51 9.10 -8.23
N PRO A 22 -3.86 9.17 -8.34
CA PRO A 22 -4.73 8.04 -8.05
C PRO A 22 -4.43 6.82 -8.91
N LEU A 23 -4.06 7.02 -10.19
CA LEU A 23 -3.65 5.93 -11.08
C LEU A 23 -2.38 5.24 -10.57
N LEU A 24 -1.34 6.00 -10.18
CA LEU A 24 -0.11 5.43 -9.64
C LEU A 24 -0.36 4.67 -8.32
N ILE A 25 -1.21 5.22 -7.45
CA ILE A 25 -1.62 4.55 -6.21
C ILE A 25 -2.38 3.25 -6.51
N SER A 26 -3.30 3.28 -7.48
CA SER A 26 -4.03 2.10 -7.94
C SER A 26 -3.11 1.03 -8.50
N ASP A 27 -2.16 1.40 -9.35
CA ASP A 27 -1.19 0.45 -9.93
C ASP A 27 -0.36 -0.22 -8.84
N ILE A 28 0.12 0.55 -7.85
CA ILE A 28 0.87 0.01 -6.71
C ILE A 28 0.01 -0.94 -5.88
N ASN A 29 -1.21 -0.55 -5.52
CA ASN A 29 -2.13 -1.40 -4.75
C ASN A 29 -2.48 -2.69 -5.48
N ILE A 30 -2.63 -2.65 -6.81
CA ILE A 30 -2.90 -3.84 -7.63
C ILE A 30 -1.71 -4.81 -7.56
N GLU A 31 -0.48 -4.31 -7.72
CA GLU A 31 0.71 -5.16 -7.64
C GLU A 31 0.90 -5.76 -6.24
N LEU A 32 0.68 -4.97 -5.18
CA LEU A 32 0.75 -5.47 -3.80
C LEU A 32 -0.32 -6.53 -3.50
N ASN A 33 -1.53 -6.36 -4.05
CA ASN A 33 -2.58 -7.37 -3.92
C ASN A 33 -2.22 -8.67 -4.66
N LYS A 34 -1.53 -8.58 -5.81
CA LYS A 34 -1.00 -9.79 -6.50
C LYS A 34 0.02 -10.52 -5.64
N ILE A 35 0.91 -9.80 -4.95
CA ILE A 35 1.88 -10.42 -4.03
C ILE A 35 1.13 -11.16 -2.92
N HIS A 36 0.13 -10.55 -2.28
CA HIS A 36 -0.71 -11.24 -1.30
C HIS A 36 -1.33 -12.53 -1.85
N GLN A 37 -1.89 -12.47 -3.06
CA GLN A 37 -2.49 -13.64 -3.72
C GLN A 37 -1.47 -14.75 -3.99
N GLN A 38 -0.24 -14.40 -4.38
CA GLN A 38 0.82 -15.37 -4.65
C GLN A 38 1.28 -16.11 -3.39
N ILE A 39 1.33 -15.42 -2.25
CA ILE A 39 1.82 -16.00 -1.00
C ILE A 39 0.72 -16.66 -0.16
N THR A 40 -0.55 -16.31 -0.38
CA THR A 40 -1.71 -16.76 0.43
C THR A 40 -1.70 -18.26 0.69
N ASP A 41 -1.59 -19.08 -0.35
CA ASP A 41 -1.67 -20.55 -0.21
C ASP A 41 -0.37 -21.18 0.34
N GLN A 42 0.68 -20.37 0.55
CA GLN A 42 2.01 -20.82 0.94
C GLN A 42 2.37 -20.45 2.39
N ILE A 43 1.48 -19.75 3.09
CA ILE A 43 1.69 -19.30 4.47
C ILE A 43 0.60 -19.84 5.40
N GLU A 44 0.90 -19.87 6.70
CA GLU A 44 -0.08 -20.20 7.72
C GLU A 44 -0.75 -18.93 8.24
N HIS A 45 -1.98 -18.65 7.76
CA HIS A 45 -2.69 -17.39 8.07
C HIS A 45 -2.86 -17.10 9.57
N SER A 46 -3.01 -18.12 10.42
CA SER A 46 -3.15 -17.97 11.87
C SER A 46 -1.97 -17.23 12.50
N LYS A 47 -0.74 -17.38 11.96
CA LYS A 47 0.45 -16.66 12.43
C LYS A 47 0.36 -15.15 12.25
N TYR A 48 -0.46 -14.71 11.29
CA TYR A 48 -0.55 -13.33 10.86
C TYR A 48 -1.91 -12.71 11.19
N GLU A 49 -2.76 -13.39 11.95
CA GLU A 49 -4.12 -12.94 12.27
C GLU A 49 -4.13 -11.56 12.91
N ALA A 50 -3.24 -11.30 13.88
CA ALA A 50 -3.12 -10.01 14.53
C ALA A 50 -2.80 -8.88 13.55
N ALA A 51 -1.85 -9.12 12.65
CA ALA A 51 -1.46 -8.16 11.62
C ALA A 51 -2.60 -7.94 10.63
N THR A 52 -3.23 -9.01 10.13
CA THR A 52 -4.41 -8.95 9.25
C THR A 52 -5.54 -8.15 9.90
N ALA A 53 -5.87 -8.42 11.16
CA ALA A 53 -6.95 -7.75 11.88
C ALA A 53 -6.70 -6.25 12.05
N PHE A 54 -5.45 -5.83 12.28
CA PHE A 54 -5.10 -4.41 12.30
C PHE A 54 -5.31 -3.74 10.94
N ILE A 55 -4.82 -4.40 9.88
CA ILE A 55 -4.82 -3.87 8.52
C ILE A 55 -6.23 -3.78 7.95
N ASP A 56 -7.08 -4.76 8.25
CA ASP A 56 -8.47 -4.80 7.78
C ASP A 56 -9.32 -3.64 8.33
N GLN A 57 -8.89 -2.96 9.41
CA GLN A 57 -9.52 -1.72 9.88
C GLN A 57 -9.45 -0.56 8.86
N TYR A 58 -8.50 -0.64 7.92
CA TYR A 58 -8.26 0.37 6.89
C TYR A 58 -8.82 -0.02 5.52
N ILE A 59 -9.35 -1.24 5.39
CA ILE A 59 -9.86 -1.78 4.13
C ILE A 59 -11.37 -1.76 4.17
N ALA A 60 -11.97 -1.06 3.20
CA ALA A 60 -13.41 -0.91 3.17
C ALA A 60 -14.08 -2.21 2.71
N HIS A 61 -14.93 -2.77 3.58
CA HIS A 61 -15.89 -3.84 3.27
C HIS A 61 -15.28 -5.18 2.80
N THR A 62 -13.96 -5.37 2.93
CA THR A 62 -13.24 -6.60 2.54
C THR A 62 -12.10 -6.88 3.52
N SER A 63 -11.26 -7.86 3.19
CA SER A 63 -10.01 -8.15 3.90
C SER A 63 -8.82 -7.93 2.95
N ILE A 64 -7.63 -7.75 3.51
CA ILE A 64 -6.35 -7.67 2.80
C ILE A 64 -6.11 -8.86 1.87
N TRP A 65 -6.58 -10.05 2.27
CA TRP A 65 -6.46 -11.28 1.47
C TRP A 65 -7.38 -11.31 0.24
N GLN A 66 -8.43 -10.48 0.25
CA GLN A 66 -9.43 -10.44 -0.80
C GLN A 66 -9.84 -9.00 -1.06
N LEU A 67 -8.86 -8.16 -1.40
CA LEU A 67 -9.11 -6.75 -1.70
C LEU A 67 -10.07 -6.66 -2.89
N LYS A 68 -11.28 -6.17 -2.62
CA LYS A 68 -12.31 -5.87 -3.61
C LYS A 68 -12.67 -4.39 -3.43
N PHE A 69 -13.29 -3.79 -4.44
CA PHE A 69 -13.63 -2.35 -4.52
C PHE A 69 -12.50 -1.40 -4.95
N VAL A 70 -12.81 -0.60 -5.96
CA VAL A 70 -11.91 0.41 -6.56
C VAL A 70 -11.45 1.44 -5.53
N CYS A 71 -12.29 1.81 -4.57
CA CYS A 71 -11.94 2.78 -3.53
C CYS A 71 -10.75 2.33 -2.66
N ASN A 72 -10.56 1.02 -2.45
CA ASN A 72 -9.40 0.49 -1.74
C ASN A 72 -8.13 0.63 -2.58
N PHE A 73 -8.21 0.40 -3.90
CA PHE A 73 -7.08 0.54 -4.81
C PHE A 73 -6.65 2.00 -5.01
N GLU A 74 -7.56 2.96 -4.94
CA GLU A 74 -7.22 4.38 -5.07
C GLU A 74 -6.71 5.01 -3.75
N ASN A 75 -6.67 4.25 -2.65
CA ASN A 75 -6.32 4.76 -1.34
C ASN A 75 -4.83 4.56 -0.99
N PRO A 76 -4.05 5.63 -0.76
CA PRO A 76 -2.64 5.52 -0.38
C PRO A 76 -2.42 4.95 1.02
N GLU A 77 -3.41 5.05 1.92
CA GLU A 77 -3.33 4.39 3.23
C GLU A 77 -3.37 2.88 3.05
N VAL A 78 -4.20 2.38 2.13
CA VAL A 78 -4.26 0.95 1.82
C VAL A 78 -2.91 0.48 1.29
N VAL A 79 -2.23 1.24 0.41
CA VAL A 79 -0.86 0.91 -0.05
C VAL A 79 0.07 0.70 1.14
N LEU A 80 0.11 1.67 2.05
CA LEU A 80 0.98 1.61 3.23
C LEU A 80 0.68 0.39 4.10
N MET A 81 -0.60 0.09 4.30
CA MET A 81 -1.05 -1.06 5.07
C MET A 81 -0.67 -2.39 4.38
N GLN A 82 -0.87 -2.51 3.06
CA GLN A 82 -0.43 -3.68 2.30
C GLN A 82 1.08 -3.91 2.43
N ILE A 83 1.88 -2.84 2.35
CA ILE A 83 3.34 -2.92 2.47
C ILE A 83 3.76 -3.38 3.86
N PHE A 84 3.18 -2.81 4.92
CA PHE A 84 3.51 -3.21 6.29
C PHE A 84 3.11 -4.66 6.57
N HIS A 85 1.97 -5.09 6.04
CA HIS A 85 1.51 -6.46 6.19
C HIS A 85 2.48 -7.45 5.53
N LEU A 86 2.86 -7.20 4.28
CA LEU A 86 3.82 -8.04 3.55
C LEU A 86 5.21 -8.01 4.18
N ASP A 87 5.71 -6.83 4.58
CA ASP A 87 6.98 -6.70 5.30
C ASP A 87 6.97 -7.50 6.60
N TYR A 88 5.88 -7.43 7.37
CA TYR A 88 5.73 -8.21 8.59
C TYR A 88 5.74 -9.72 8.31
N ILE A 89 4.97 -10.20 7.33
CA ILE A 89 4.95 -11.62 6.94
C ILE A 89 6.36 -12.07 6.54
N PHE A 90 6.99 -11.34 5.61
CA PHE A 90 8.30 -11.69 5.10
C PHE A 90 9.41 -11.64 6.17
N ASN A 91 9.32 -10.77 7.17
CA ASN A 91 10.29 -10.78 8.26
C ASN A 91 10.11 -11.96 9.24
N ASN A 92 8.97 -12.66 9.19
CA ASN A 92 8.67 -13.83 10.01
C ASN A 92 8.72 -15.17 9.25
N GLU A 93 8.78 -15.12 7.92
CA GLU A 93 9.03 -16.29 7.07
C GLU A 93 10.54 -16.48 6.79
N PRO A 94 11.00 -17.72 6.49
CA PRO A 94 12.38 -17.99 6.11
C PRO A 94 12.90 -17.07 5.00
N SER A 95 14.17 -16.65 5.09
CA SER A 95 14.77 -15.68 4.16
C SER A 95 14.94 -16.21 2.73
N ASP A 96 15.01 -17.54 2.58
CA ASP A 96 15.07 -18.25 1.31
C ASP A 96 13.70 -18.44 0.65
N HIS A 97 12.60 -18.20 1.38
CA HIS A 97 11.25 -18.16 0.84
C HIS A 97 10.91 -16.78 0.25
N PHE A 98 10.05 -16.79 -0.78
CA PHE A 98 9.44 -15.58 -1.37
C PHE A 98 10.44 -14.54 -1.90
N SER A 99 11.60 -14.97 -2.40
CA SER A 99 12.66 -14.06 -2.85
C SER A 99 12.17 -13.08 -3.93
N THR A 100 11.39 -13.57 -4.88
CA THR A 100 10.81 -12.76 -5.96
C THR A 100 9.80 -11.76 -5.40
N GLU A 101 8.92 -12.19 -4.51
CA GLU A 101 7.89 -11.37 -3.91
C GLU A 101 8.46 -10.29 -2.98
N ARG A 102 9.54 -10.60 -2.25
CA ARG A 102 10.31 -9.63 -1.44
C ARG A 102 10.93 -8.54 -2.31
N GLU A 103 11.50 -8.92 -3.46
CA GLU A 103 12.03 -7.94 -4.41
C GLU A 103 10.92 -7.06 -4.99
N LEU A 104 9.80 -7.67 -5.38
CA LEU A 104 8.63 -6.94 -5.87
C LEU A 104 8.08 -5.97 -4.82
N LEU A 105 8.02 -6.38 -3.54
CA LEU A 105 7.63 -5.50 -2.44
C LEU A 105 8.55 -4.28 -2.35
N ASN A 106 9.87 -4.46 -2.42
CA ASN A 106 10.83 -3.36 -2.39
C ASN A 106 10.62 -2.40 -3.58
N VAL A 107 10.40 -2.93 -4.78
CA VAL A 107 10.09 -2.12 -5.97
C VAL A 107 8.82 -1.29 -5.76
N GLN A 108 7.77 -1.88 -5.19
CA GLN A 108 6.53 -1.14 -4.92
C GLN A 108 6.70 -0.12 -3.79
N TRP A 109 7.53 -0.42 -2.78
CA TRP A 109 7.87 0.52 -1.71
C TRP A 109 8.58 1.76 -2.24
N GLU A 110 9.60 1.58 -3.08
CA GLU A 110 10.31 2.68 -3.73
C GLU A 110 9.36 3.52 -4.60
N LYS A 111 8.49 2.88 -5.38
CA LYS A 111 7.46 3.59 -6.17
C LYS A 111 6.53 4.40 -5.27
N PHE A 112 6.09 3.84 -4.15
CA PHE A 112 5.23 4.53 -3.21
C PHE A 112 5.94 5.74 -2.57
N LEU A 113 7.19 5.59 -2.12
CA LEU A 113 7.97 6.68 -1.55
C LEU A 113 8.16 7.85 -2.54
N ASN A 114 8.27 7.56 -3.84
CA ASN A 114 8.41 8.58 -4.88
C ASN A 114 7.12 9.37 -5.15
N VAL A 115 5.95 8.88 -4.72
CA VAL A 115 4.65 9.51 -5.02
C VAL A 115 3.89 9.94 -3.77
N THR A 116 4.20 9.36 -2.61
CA THR A 116 3.46 9.59 -1.37
C THR A 116 3.64 11.01 -0.85
N LEU A 117 2.61 11.50 -0.17
CA LEU A 117 2.64 12.77 0.57
C LEU A 117 2.95 12.55 2.06
N TYR A 118 3.25 11.31 2.45
CA TYR A 118 3.56 10.98 3.83
C TYR A 118 5.01 11.31 4.16
N THR A 119 5.19 11.97 5.31
CA THR A 119 6.52 12.13 5.89
C THR A 119 7.01 10.79 6.43
N GLU A 120 8.33 10.63 6.50
CA GLU A 120 8.97 9.45 7.10
C GLU A 120 8.48 9.23 8.54
N GLU A 121 8.36 10.30 9.33
CA GLU A 121 7.81 10.24 10.69
C GLU A 121 6.39 9.66 10.73
N LYS A 122 5.53 10.04 9.76
CA LYS A 122 4.16 9.54 9.70
C LYS A 122 4.14 8.07 9.32
N ILE A 123 4.97 7.65 8.37
CA ILE A 123 5.15 6.25 7.99
C ILE A 123 5.59 5.44 9.21
N GLU A 124 6.62 5.89 9.91
CA GLU A 124 7.17 5.19 11.06
C GLU A 124 6.14 5.09 12.20
N HIS A 125 5.43 6.18 12.50
CA HIS A 125 4.35 6.17 13.49
C HIS A 125 3.26 5.15 13.16
N ARG A 126 2.91 5.02 11.87
CA ARG A 126 1.94 4.01 11.42
C ARG A 126 2.48 2.59 11.60
N LYS A 127 3.76 2.34 11.30
CA LYS A 127 4.42 1.04 11.51
C LYS A 127 4.43 0.68 13.00
N GLN A 128 4.80 1.62 13.86
CA GLN A 128 4.82 1.43 15.31
C GLN A 128 3.43 1.14 15.88
N LYS A 129 2.37 1.79 15.38
CA LYS A 129 0.99 1.46 15.76
C LYS A 129 0.62 0.02 15.42
N MET A 130 0.99 -0.46 14.24
CA MET A 130 0.74 -1.86 13.85
C MET A 130 1.49 -2.82 14.77
N LEU A 131 2.79 -2.60 14.99
CA LEU A 131 3.61 -3.46 15.85
C LEU A 131 3.09 -3.48 17.29
N HIS A 132 2.69 -2.32 17.82
CA HIS A 132 2.09 -2.22 19.14
C HIS A 132 0.75 -2.97 19.22
N TYR A 133 -0.09 -2.89 18.18
CA TYR A 133 -1.33 -3.66 18.13
C TYR A 133 -1.04 -5.17 18.16
N ILE A 134 -0.10 -5.64 17.32
CA ILE A 134 0.28 -7.06 17.25
C ILE A 134 0.78 -7.58 18.60
N GLN A 135 1.57 -6.79 19.33
CA GLN A 135 2.09 -7.18 20.65
C GLN A 135 1.00 -7.32 21.73
N ASN A 136 -0.17 -6.71 21.53
CA ASN A 136 -1.27 -6.69 22.49
C ASN A 136 -2.53 -7.41 21.98
N TYR A 137 -2.43 -8.14 20.86
CA TYR A 137 -3.51 -8.94 20.27
C TYR A 137 -3.64 -10.28 20.97
#